data_AF-A0A5N4C0R0-F1
#
_entry.id   AF-A0A5N4C0R0-F1
#
_cell.length_a   1.000
_cell.length_b   1.000
_cell.length_c   1.000
_cell.angle_alpha   90.00
_cell.angle_beta   90.00
_cell.angle_gamma   90.00
#
_symmetry.space_group_name_H-M   'P 1'
#
loop_
_entity.id
_entity.type
_entity.pdbx_description
1 polymer ?
#
loop_
_entity_poly.entity_id
_entity_poly.type
_entity_poly.pdbx_seq_one_letter_code
_entity_poly.pdbx_strand_id
1 'polypeptide(L)'
;MSPRYLQSNSSSHTRPFSAIAELLDNAVDPDVSARTVFIDVEEVKNKSCLTFTDDGCGMTPHKLHRMLSFGFTDKVIKKSQCPIGVFGNGFKSGSMRLGKDALVFTKNGGTLTVGLLSQTYLECVQAQAIIVPIVPFNQQNNILSRNGKC
;
A
#
# COMPACT_ATOMS: atom_id res chain seq x y z
N MET A 1 -1.60 -3.38 -18.93
CA MET A 1 -2.91 -3.10 -18.29
C MET A 1 -3.15 -1.59 -18.34
N SER A 2 -4.29 -1.14 -18.86
CA SER A 2 -4.60 0.30 -19.01
C SER A 2 -4.78 0.97 -17.63
N PRO A 3 -4.35 2.23 -17.41
CA PRO A 3 -4.60 2.96 -16.17
C PRO A 3 -6.07 3.04 -15.76
N ARG A 4 -7.02 3.06 -16.71
CA ARG A 4 -8.46 3.05 -16.42
C ARG A 4 -8.90 1.82 -15.63
N TYR A 5 -8.13 0.72 -15.71
CA TYR A 5 -8.39 -0.47 -14.93
C TYR A 5 -8.32 -0.21 -13.41
N LEU A 6 -7.53 0.75 -12.92
CA LEU A 6 -7.51 1.11 -11.51
C LEU A 6 -8.88 1.58 -11.02
N GLN A 7 -9.53 2.42 -11.83
CA GLN A 7 -10.89 2.90 -11.54
C GLN A 7 -11.91 1.76 -11.67
N SER A 8 -11.84 0.97 -12.74
CA SER A 8 -12.75 -0.18 -12.91
C SER A 8 -12.61 -1.23 -11.80
N ASN A 9 -11.39 -1.47 -11.32
CA ASN A 9 -11.14 -2.43 -10.25
C ASN A 9 -11.68 -1.94 -8.90
N SER A 10 -11.78 -0.62 -8.69
CA SER A 10 -12.34 -0.06 -7.45
C SER A 10 -13.85 -0.33 -7.29
N SER A 11 -14.58 -0.59 -8.39
CA SER A 11 -16.03 -0.83 -8.34
C SER A 11 -16.42 -2.20 -7.77
N SER A 12 -15.46 -3.06 -7.42
CA SER A 12 -15.70 -4.27 -6.63
C SER A 12 -16.25 -3.95 -5.23
N HIS A 13 -15.96 -2.76 -4.70
CA HIS A 13 -16.42 -2.31 -3.40
C HIS A 13 -17.61 -1.36 -3.53
N THR A 14 -18.80 -1.83 -3.17
CA THR A 14 -20.02 -0.99 -3.11
C THR A 14 -20.00 -0.04 -1.92
N ARG A 15 -19.32 -0.39 -0.83
CA ARG A 15 -19.25 0.37 0.43
C ARG A 15 -17.80 0.79 0.74
N PRO A 16 -17.56 2.01 1.22
CA PRO A 16 -16.20 2.44 1.62
C PRO A 16 -15.60 1.54 2.71
N PHE A 17 -16.40 1.06 3.66
CA PHE A 17 -15.90 0.22 4.74
C PHE A 17 -15.42 -1.16 4.29
N SER A 18 -15.93 -1.70 3.18
CA SER A 18 -15.34 -2.95 2.65
C SER A 18 -13.98 -2.72 2.01
N ALA A 19 -13.72 -1.51 1.49
CA ALA A 19 -12.37 -1.13 1.04
C ALA A 19 -11.40 -0.88 2.20
N ILE A 20 -11.89 -0.35 3.32
CA ILE A 20 -11.11 -0.22 4.56
C ILE A 20 -10.76 -1.61 5.12
N ALA A 21 -11.71 -2.55 5.11
CA ALA A 21 -11.50 -3.91 5.59
C ALA A 21 -10.35 -4.61 4.85
N GLU A 22 -10.25 -4.48 3.53
CA GLU A 22 -9.13 -5.04 2.75
C GLU A 22 -7.75 -4.56 3.22
N LEU A 23 -7.64 -3.31 3.69
CA LEU A 23 -6.38 -2.77 4.20
C LEU A 23 -6.06 -3.33 5.59
N LEU A 24 -7.08 -3.50 6.43
CA LEU A 24 -6.96 -4.14 7.75
C LEU A 24 -6.58 -5.62 7.63
N ASP A 25 -7.20 -6.35 6.71
CA ASP A 25 -6.93 -7.77 6.45
C ASP A 25 -5.45 -7.99 6.07
N ASN A 26 -4.88 -7.10 5.26
CA ASN A 26 -3.46 -7.18 4.90
C ASN A 26 -2.52 -6.96 6.08
N ALA A 27 -2.88 -6.13 7.05
CA ALA A 27 -2.05 -5.89 8.24
C ALA A 27 -2.12 -7.06 9.24
N VAL A 28 -3.31 -7.65 9.40
CA VAL A 28 -3.56 -8.77 10.32
C VAL A 28 -3.00 -10.09 9.77
N ASP A 29 -2.86 -10.22 8.46
CA ASP A 29 -2.46 -11.47 7.84
C ASP A 29 -1.15 -12.05 8.38
N PRO A 30 -1.01 -13.39 8.51
CA PRO A 30 0.09 -14.01 9.27
C PRO A 30 1.50 -13.70 8.76
N ASP A 31 1.64 -13.32 7.50
CA ASP A 31 2.92 -12.91 6.93
C ASP A 31 3.33 -11.51 7.40
N VAL A 32 2.38 -10.60 7.65
CA VAL A 32 2.58 -9.25 8.19
C VAL A 32 2.54 -9.25 9.73
N SER A 33 1.50 -9.87 10.30
CA SER A 33 1.32 -10.12 11.73
C SER A 33 1.39 -8.86 12.59
N ALA A 34 0.81 -7.75 12.13
CA ALA A 34 0.73 -6.53 12.92
C ALA A 34 -0.05 -6.77 14.22
N ARG A 35 0.41 -6.17 15.31
CA ARG A 35 -0.28 -6.18 16.61
C ARG A 35 -1.22 -4.99 16.73
N THR A 36 -0.90 -3.89 16.06
CA THR A 36 -1.69 -2.66 16.10
C THR A 36 -1.73 -2.04 14.72
N VAL A 37 -2.91 -1.52 14.36
CA VAL A 37 -3.14 -0.72 13.16
C VAL A 37 -3.80 0.59 13.59
N PHE A 38 -3.23 1.70 13.18
CA PHE A 38 -3.79 3.04 13.35
C PHE A 38 -4.45 3.48 12.06
N ILE A 39 -5.69 3.94 12.14
CA ILE A 39 -6.42 4.58 11.05
C ILE A 39 -6.69 6.01 11.46
N ASP A 40 -6.23 6.97 10.64
CA ASP A 40 -6.37 8.39 10.94
C ASP A 40 -6.64 9.21 9.66
N VAL A 41 -6.98 10.48 9.83
CA VAL A 41 -7.09 11.46 8.75
C VAL A 41 -6.13 12.59 9.02
N GLU A 42 -5.10 12.69 8.18
CA GLU A 42 -4.05 13.71 8.28
C GLU A 42 -4.24 14.78 7.19
N GLU A 43 -3.77 16.00 7.44
CA GLU A 43 -3.68 17.04 6.42
C GLU A 43 -2.26 17.14 5.89
N VAL A 44 -2.06 16.78 4.62
CA VAL A 44 -0.77 16.82 3.95
C VAL A 44 -0.86 17.71 2.72
N LYS A 45 -0.09 18.82 2.70
CA LYS A 45 -0.12 19.82 1.62
C LYS A 45 -1.55 20.30 1.32
N ASN A 46 -2.31 20.63 2.37
CA ASN A 46 -3.71 21.10 2.29
C ASN A 46 -4.66 20.08 1.64
N LYS A 47 -4.37 18.78 1.79
CA LYS A 47 -5.23 17.69 1.34
C LYS A 47 -5.45 16.71 2.49
N SER A 48 -6.70 16.31 2.69
CA SER A 48 -7.03 15.23 3.62
C SER A 48 -6.52 13.89 3.09
N CYS A 49 -5.80 13.17 3.93
CA CYS A 49 -5.20 11.87 3.64
C CYS A 49 -5.68 10.86 4.67
N LEU A 50 -6.37 9.81 4.22
CA LEU A 50 -6.68 8.66 5.07
C LEU A 50 -5.42 7.82 5.22
N THR A 51 -4.94 7.64 6.45
CA THR A 51 -3.71 6.90 6.75
C THR A 51 -4.02 5.56 7.39
N PHE A 52 -3.20 4.56 7.05
CA PHE A 52 -3.21 3.22 7.63
C PHE A 52 -1.79 2.88 8.02
N THR A 53 -1.53 2.73 9.32
CA THR A 53 -0.19 2.50 9.84
C THR A 53 -0.19 1.28 10.75
N ASP A 54 0.53 0.23 10.35
CA ASP A 54 0.69 -0.99 11.13
C ASP A 54 2.12 -1.18 11.67
N ASP A 55 2.26 -1.94 12.75
CA ASP A 55 3.55 -2.31 13.34
C ASP A 55 4.06 -3.70 12.89
N GLY A 56 3.58 -4.19 11.75
CA GLY A 56 3.91 -5.50 11.21
C GLY A 56 5.31 -5.61 10.61
N CYS A 57 5.55 -6.73 9.92
CA CYS A 57 6.89 -7.08 9.43
C CYS A 57 7.44 -6.17 8.31
N GLY A 58 6.57 -5.41 7.66
CA GLY A 58 6.87 -4.63 6.46
C GLY A 58 7.28 -5.49 5.25
N MET A 59 7.82 -4.83 4.22
CA MET A 59 8.10 -5.46 2.92
C MET A 59 9.50 -5.13 2.41
N THR A 60 10.07 -6.07 1.64
CA THR A 60 11.22 -5.78 0.76
C THR A 60 10.77 -4.95 -0.45
N PRO A 61 11.69 -4.30 -1.18
CA PRO A 61 11.33 -3.58 -2.41
C PRO A 61 10.62 -4.46 -3.44
N HIS A 62 11.08 -5.71 -3.55
CA HIS A 62 10.45 -6.69 -4.44
C HIS A 62 9.04 -7.08 -3.99
N LYS A 63 8.83 -7.32 -2.69
CA LYS A 63 7.49 -7.63 -2.15
C LYS A 63 6.54 -6.44 -2.31
N LEU A 64 7.01 -5.21 -2.13
CA LEU A 64 6.22 -4.00 -2.40
C LEU A 64 5.84 -3.90 -3.88
N HIS A 65 6.77 -4.17 -4.81
CA HIS A 65 6.46 -4.20 -6.24
C HIS A 65 5.36 -5.21 -6.57
N ARG A 66 5.43 -6.43 -5.99
CA ARG A 66 4.39 -7.45 -6.15
C ARG A 66 3.08 -7.02 -5.51
N MET A 67 3.11 -6.40 -4.33
CA MET A 67 1.93 -5.83 -3.66
C MET A 67 1.24 -4.74 -4.49
N LEU A 68 1.98 -3.95 -5.28
CA LEU A 68 1.41 -2.96 -6.20
C LEU A 68 1.02 -3.55 -7.57
N SER A 69 1.57 -4.71 -7.94
CA SER A 69 1.29 -5.40 -9.20
C SER A 69 0.07 -6.33 -9.12
N PHE A 70 -0.70 -6.44 -10.19
CA PHE A 70 -1.90 -7.28 -10.22
C PHE A 70 -1.56 -8.77 -10.33
N GLY A 71 -2.36 -9.63 -9.67
CA GLY A 71 -2.27 -11.09 -9.80
C GLY A 71 -1.15 -11.76 -9.00
N PHE A 72 -0.43 -11.03 -8.14
CA PHE A 72 0.58 -11.60 -7.27
C PHE A 72 0.07 -11.69 -5.82
N THR A 73 0.16 -12.87 -5.24
CA THR A 73 0.01 -13.12 -3.81
C THR A 73 1.15 -14.01 -3.35
N ASP A 74 1.83 -13.61 -2.28
CA ASP A 74 2.89 -14.39 -1.62
C ASP A 74 2.45 -14.75 -0.19
N LYS A 75 1.15 -14.81 0.08
CA LYS A 75 0.67 -15.04 1.44
C LYS A 75 1.08 -16.42 1.91
N VAL A 76 1.80 -16.45 3.02
CA VAL A 76 2.37 -17.66 3.60
C VAL A 76 1.46 -18.14 4.72
N ILE A 77 1.07 -19.40 4.68
CA ILE A 77 0.37 -20.05 5.79
C ILE A 77 1.38 -20.24 6.93
N LYS A 78 1.12 -19.65 8.10
CA LYS A 78 1.91 -19.88 9.32
C LYS A 78 1.04 -20.53 10.37
N LYS A 79 1.56 -21.61 10.99
CA LYS A 79 1.05 -22.21 12.24
C LYS A 79 -0.49 -22.29 12.30
N SER A 80 -1.11 -22.88 11.28
CA SER A 80 -2.58 -23.08 11.18
C SER A 80 -3.45 -21.81 11.08
N GLN A 81 -2.87 -20.64 10.85
CA GLN A 81 -3.61 -19.43 10.49
C GLN A 81 -3.63 -19.28 8.97
N CYS A 82 -4.84 -19.24 8.39
CA CYS A 82 -5.04 -19.02 6.96
C CYS A 82 -5.06 -17.52 6.67
N PRO A 83 -4.33 -17.06 5.65
CA PRO A 83 -4.40 -15.67 5.24
C PRO A 83 -5.76 -15.33 4.65
N ILE A 84 -6.25 -14.13 4.92
CA ILE A 84 -7.55 -13.61 4.45
C ILE A 84 -7.44 -13.23 2.97
N GLY A 85 -6.40 -12.49 2.57
CA GLY A 85 -6.35 -11.98 1.19
C GLY A 85 -5.80 -12.99 0.18
N VAL A 86 -6.67 -13.68 -0.53
CA VAL A 86 -6.28 -14.77 -1.44
C VAL A 86 -5.96 -14.28 -2.86
N PHE A 87 -6.51 -13.15 -3.28
CA PHE A 87 -6.55 -12.75 -4.69
C PHE A 87 -5.41 -11.82 -5.14
N GLY A 88 -4.62 -11.29 -4.21
CA GLY A 88 -3.59 -10.29 -4.55
C GLY A 88 -4.15 -8.97 -5.11
N ASN A 89 -5.44 -8.68 -4.87
CA ASN A 89 -6.13 -7.50 -5.41
C ASN A 89 -6.60 -6.48 -4.34
N GLY A 90 -6.77 -6.93 -3.10
CA GLY A 90 -7.42 -6.18 -2.03
C GLY A 90 -6.89 -4.76 -1.83
N PHE A 91 -5.56 -4.60 -1.76
CA PHE A 91 -4.96 -3.27 -1.66
C PHE A 91 -5.32 -2.37 -2.85
N LYS A 92 -5.26 -2.89 -4.09
CA LYS A 92 -5.48 -2.07 -5.30
C LYS A 92 -6.95 -1.66 -5.39
N SER A 93 -7.88 -2.59 -5.20
CA SER A 93 -9.31 -2.29 -5.26
C SER A 93 -9.72 -1.39 -4.09
N GLY A 94 -9.24 -1.68 -2.88
CA GLY A 94 -9.56 -0.92 -1.66
C GLY A 94 -9.01 0.50 -1.71
N SER A 95 -7.70 0.67 -1.99
CA SER A 95 -7.10 2.01 -2.08
C SER A 95 -7.74 2.86 -3.17
N MET A 96 -7.96 2.30 -4.36
CA MET A 96 -8.57 3.03 -5.49
C MET A 96 -10.06 3.32 -5.27
N ARG A 97 -10.72 2.64 -4.33
CA ARG A 97 -12.08 2.95 -3.89
C ARG A 97 -12.14 4.13 -2.93
N LEU A 98 -11.11 4.30 -2.11
CA LEU A 98 -11.01 5.32 -1.07
C LEU A 98 -10.41 6.63 -1.59
N GLY A 99 -9.50 6.57 -2.56
CA GLY A 99 -8.86 7.73 -3.15
C GLY A 99 -8.31 7.46 -4.54
N LYS A 100 -7.96 8.54 -5.27
CA LYS A 100 -7.34 8.43 -6.60
C LYS A 100 -5.88 7.98 -6.53
N ASP A 101 -5.22 8.26 -5.42
CA ASP A 101 -3.78 8.11 -5.24
C ASP A 101 -3.48 7.43 -3.90
N ALA A 102 -2.51 6.53 -3.90
CA ALA A 102 -2.04 5.83 -2.72
C ALA A 102 -0.50 5.80 -2.69
N LEU A 103 0.06 6.16 -1.54
CA LEU A 103 1.46 6.01 -1.22
C LEU A 103 1.62 4.92 -0.17
N VAL A 104 2.59 4.04 -0.36
CA VAL A 104 2.94 2.99 0.59
C VAL A 104 4.36 3.21 1.07
N PHE A 105 4.50 3.48 2.36
CA PHE A 105 5.77 3.48 3.06
C PHE A 105 5.92 2.15 3.78
N THR A 106 7.06 1.49 3.65
CA THR A 106 7.31 0.22 4.34
C THR A 106 8.76 0.11 4.78
N LYS A 107 8.98 -0.52 5.93
CA LYS A 107 10.30 -0.79 6.50
C LYS A 107 10.33 -2.23 7.02
N ASN A 108 11.44 -2.93 6.79
CA ASN A 108 11.59 -4.33 7.22
C ASN A 108 12.83 -4.59 8.09
N GLY A 109 13.40 -3.54 8.68
CA GLY A 109 14.60 -3.62 9.54
C GLY A 109 15.95 -3.58 8.80
N GLY A 110 15.94 -3.49 7.46
CA GLY A 110 17.15 -3.23 6.67
C GLY A 110 16.94 -2.26 5.50
N THR A 111 15.72 -2.17 4.96
CA THR A 111 15.38 -1.30 3.83
C THR A 111 14.12 -0.50 4.16
N LEU A 112 14.11 0.77 3.78
CA LEU A 112 12.91 1.59 3.69
C LEU A 112 12.50 1.64 2.22
N THR A 113 11.24 1.39 1.89
CA THR A 113 10.78 1.47 0.50
C THR A 113 9.52 2.31 0.42
N VAL A 114 9.46 3.14 -0.61
CA VAL A 114 8.27 3.91 -0.97
C VAL A 114 7.75 3.41 -2.31
N GLY A 115 6.44 3.23 -2.42
CA GLY A 115 5.75 2.87 -3.65
C GLY A 115 4.55 3.77 -3.90
N LEU A 116 4.28 4.08 -5.17
CA LEU A 116 3.17 4.93 -5.60
C LEU A 116 2.23 4.17 -6.54
N LEU A 117 0.93 4.21 -6.23
CA LEU A 117 -0.15 3.80 -7.13
C LEU A 117 -1.12 4.97 -7.28
N SER A 118 -1.06 5.67 -8.41
CA SER A 118 -1.76 6.95 -8.58
C SER A 118 -2.41 7.08 -9.94
N GLN A 119 -3.73 7.26 -9.94
CA GLN A 119 -4.49 7.58 -11.15
C GLN A 119 -4.10 8.96 -11.66
N THR A 120 -3.94 9.94 -10.76
CA THR A 120 -3.57 11.31 -11.13
C THR A 120 -2.20 11.37 -11.80
N TYR A 121 -1.19 10.66 -11.28
CA TYR A 121 0.12 10.55 -11.91
C TYR A 121 0.03 9.98 -13.33
N LEU A 122 -0.69 8.85 -13.49
CA LEU A 122 -0.82 8.16 -14.78
C LEU A 122 -1.58 9.02 -15.81
N GLU A 123 -2.60 9.75 -15.37
CA GLU A 123 -3.33 10.73 -16.19
C GLU A 123 -2.42 11.89 -16.62
N CYS A 124 -1.67 12.48 -15.67
CA CYS A 124 -0.77 13.61 -15.95
C CYS A 124 0.32 13.28 -16.97
N VAL A 125 0.89 12.07 -16.92
CA VAL A 125 1.93 11.63 -17.86
C VAL A 125 1.36 10.94 -19.11
N GLN A 126 0.03 10.85 -19.23
CA GLN A 126 -0.68 10.18 -20.32
C GLN A 126 -0.21 8.74 -20.55
N ALA A 127 0.05 8.01 -19.46
CA ALA A 127 0.57 6.66 -19.52
C ALA A 127 -0.41 5.71 -20.24
N GLN A 128 0.11 4.85 -21.10
CA GLN A 128 -0.69 3.80 -21.77
C GLN A 128 -0.77 2.50 -20.95
N ALA A 129 0.08 2.39 -19.93
CA ALA A 129 0.12 1.27 -19.00
C ALA A 129 0.23 1.77 -17.56
N ILE A 130 -0.17 0.94 -16.60
CA ILE A 130 0.06 1.21 -15.18
C ILE A 130 1.56 1.19 -14.90
N ILE A 131 2.09 2.32 -14.46
CA ILE A 131 3.46 2.52 -14.00
C ILE A 131 3.42 2.68 -12.47
N VAL A 132 4.26 1.94 -11.76
CA VAL A 132 4.35 1.97 -10.30
C VAL A 132 5.75 2.40 -9.86
N PRO A 133 5.97 3.71 -9.61
CA PRO A 133 7.24 4.19 -9.09
C PRO A 133 7.56 3.54 -7.74
N ILE A 134 8.77 3.01 -7.58
CA ILE A 134 9.27 2.39 -6.35
C ILE A 134 10.67 2.90 -6.06
N VAL A 135 10.90 3.37 -4.84
CA VAL A 135 12.18 3.91 -4.40
C VAL A 135 12.61 3.23 -3.09
N PRO A 136 13.62 2.36 -3.13
CA PRO A 136 14.23 1.80 -1.93
C PRO A 136 15.34 2.71 -1.38
N PHE A 137 15.50 2.69 -0.06
CA PHE A 137 16.56 3.35 0.69
C PHE A 137 17.20 2.35 1.65
N ASN A 138 18.53 2.35 1.73
CA ASN A 138 19.23 1.58 2.76
C ASN A 138 19.02 2.27 4.12
N GLN A 139 18.59 1.50 5.13
CA GLN A 139 18.39 2.02 6.49
C GLN A 139 19.70 2.48 7.15
N GLN A 140 20.86 2.01 6.67
CA GLN A 140 22.17 2.50 7.12
C GLN A 140 22.49 3.92 6.62
N ASN A 141 21.82 4.38 5.57
CA ASN A 141 21.87 5.78 5.15
C ASN A 141 20.87 6.58 5.99
N ASN A 142 21.21 6.82 7.26
CA ASN A 142 20.54 7.79 8.14
C ASN A 142 20.72 9.23 7.62
N ILE A 143 20.32 9.52 6.39
CA ILE A 143 20.27 10.89 5.85
C ILE A 143 19.05 11.63 6.43
N LEU A 144 18.12 10.93 7.08
CA LEU A 144 16.98 11.51 7.79
C LEU A 144 17.23 11.76 9.29
N SER A 145 18.44 11.51 9.80
CA SER A 145 18.75 11.91 11.18
C SER A 145 18.94 13.42 11.27
N ARG A 146 17.96 14.08 11.90
CA ARG A 146 18.03 15.40 12.52
C ARG A 146 18.25 16.59 11.57
N ASN A 147 17.16 17.12 11.02
CA ASN A 147 16.94 18.56 10.98
C ASN A 147 15.44 18.84 10.85
N GLY A 148 14.79 18.98 12.00
CA GLY A 148 13.37 19.29 12.12
C GLY A 148 13.06 19.74 13.54
N LYS A 149 13.76 20.78 14.00
CA LYS A 149 13.15 21.69 14.97
C LYS A 149 12.20 22.57 14.15
N CYS A 150 10.91 22.39 14.35
CA CYS A 150 9.88 23.42 14.34
C CYS A 150 8.81 22.96 15.35
#